data_AF-A0A4Q1L0G3-F1
#
_entry.id   AF-A0A4Q1L0G3-F1
#
_cell.length_a   1.000
_cell.length_b   1.000
_cell.length_c   1.000
_cell.angle_alpha   90.00
_cell.angle_beta   90.00
_cell.angle_gamma   90.00
#
_symmetry.space_group_name_H-M   'P 1'
#
loop_
_entity.id
_entity.type
_entity.pdbx_description
1 polymer ?
#
loop_
_entity_poly.entity_id
_entity_poly.type
_entity_poly.pdbx_seq_one_letter_code
_entity_poly.pdbx_strand_id
1 'polypeptide(L)'
;MAPRTQQAPTAPGRLGEASPAAELFTYLAALEEWLRARRTELDRLDTAAQAAASPETYTADMLLAMTLWQAARTRADEMAAVWDSGRADAVAREKISQLIWGRLSSPDGSSLVSLVEATRLCDAIVAALRTRLSFDPNAADEVARFRGLRAELARCDELAGSDTEARGRVDKLRGRWTRLRDKASHGADVTGPLTELEAEVARTERDLIVGASERRELARDRAQAVERYAALEAREPSLRKLAARARREIAAPPRLAVPDVSRLGEVPHDRAGLDGFLTRLATVARAFDTVESAYTAPLRERAELRYRLDAYRVKADANGRSASPTVRSGLAEAREAGEAVPCDVVLLRFLVEQYQFLSRDLPAHLSSPGPSPTPGQEGSSR
;
A
#
# COMPACT_ATOMS: atom_id res chain seq x y z
N MET A 1 28.53 -17.24 -19.57
CA MET A 1 29.61 -18.05 -20.16
C MET A 1 29.37 -19.49 -19.75
N ALA A 2 29.05 -20.40 -20.67
CA ALA A 2 28.89 -21.81 -20.32
C ALA A 2 30.24 -22.36 -19.81
N PRO A 3 30.28 -23.12 -18.70
CA PRO A 3 31.52 -23.72 -18.23
C PRO A 3 32.05 -24.66 -19.33
N ARG A 4 33.29 -24.44 -19.77
CA ARG A 4 33.95 -25.32 -20.74
C ARG A 4 34.03 -26.71 -20.12
N THR A 5 33.40 -27.69 -20.75
CA THR A 5 33.55 -29.11 -20.39
C THR A 5 34.97 -29.53 -20.72
N GLN A 6 35.82 -29.61 -19.71
CA GLN A 6 37.20 -29.99 -19.87
C GLN A 6 37.31 -31.51 -20.02
N GLN A 7 37.71 -31.98 -21.19
CA GLN A 7 37.87 -33.42 -21.45
C GLN A 7 39.14 -33.97 -20.80
N ALA A 8 39.13 -35.28 -20.53
CA ALA A 8 40.29 -36.00 -20.03
C ALA A 8 41.51 -35.77 -20.95
N PRO A 9 42.70 -35.47 -20.39
CA PRO A 9 43.88 -35.21 -21.19
C PRO A 9 44.37 -36.48 -21.91
N THR A 10 44.95 -36.29 -23.10
CA THR A 10 45.57 -37.39 -23.85
C THR A 10 46.87 -37.83 -23.17
N ALA A 11 46.95 -39.10 -22.78
CA ALA A 11 48.14 -39.66 -22.16
C ALA A 11 49.32 -39.76 -23.14
N PRO A 12 50.55 -39.41 -22.71
CA PRO A 12 51.75 -39.57 -23.52
C PRO A 12 52.30 -41.01 -23.45
N GLY A 13 53.09 -41.37 -24.48
CA GLY A 13 53.86 -42.62 -24.53
C GLY A 13 53.03 -43.91 -24.46
N ARG A 14 53.68 -44.99 -24.00
CA ARG A 14 53.13 -46.35 -23.88
C ARG A 14 53.69 -47.05 -22.63
N LEU A 15 53.07 -48.15 -22.23
CA LEU A 15 53.50 -48.95 -21.08
C LEU A 15 54.95 -49.43 -21.25
N GLY A 16 55.82 -49.15 -20.29
CA GLY A 16 57.23 -49.59 -20.29
C GLY A 16 58.21 -48.68 -21.05
N GLU A 17 57.77 -47.50 -21.52
CA GLU A 17 58.63 -46.52 -22.19
C GLU A 17 58.80 -45.25 -21.33
N ALA A 18 60.01 -44.71 -21.27
CA ALA A 18 60.30 -43.46 -20.58
C ALA A 18 59.87 -42.24 -21.41
N SER A 19 58.58 -41.90 -21.34
CA SER A 19 57.97 -40.75 -22.05
C SER A 19 58.74 -39.44 -21.83
N PRO A 20 58.89 -38.55 -22.83
CA PRO A 20 59.64 -37.30 -22.69
C PRO A 20 59.18 -36.45 -21.51
N ALA A 21 60.13 -35.84 -20.77
CA ALA A 21 59.82 -35.07 -19.57
C ALA A 21 58.86 -33.90 -19.85
N ALA A 22 59.01 -33.21 -20.98
CA ALA A 22 58.12 -32.11 -21.36
C ALA A 22 56.67 -32.58 -21.56
N GLU A 23 56.47 -33.74 -22.21
CA GLU A 23 55.14 -34.32 -22.44
C GLU A 23 54.47 -34.77 -21.13
N LEU A 24 55.25 -35.38 -20.23
CA LEU A 24 54.78 -35.78 -18.90
C LEU A 24 54.39 -34.55 -18.06
N PHE A 25 55.19 -33.49 -18.08
CA PHE A 25 54.87 -32.25 -17.38
C PHE A 25 53.55 -31.64 -17.88
N THR A 26 53.37 -31.54 -19.19
CA THR A 26 52.12 -31.05 -19.79
C THR A 26 50.93 -31.95 -19.42
N TYR A 27 51.09 -33.26 -19.47
CA TYR A 27 50.03 -34.21 -19.10
C TYR A 27 49.63 -34.10 -17.63
N LEU A 28 50.60 -34.05 -16.70
CA LEU A 28 50.33 -33.95 -15.26
C LEU A 28 49.59 -32.64 -14.93
N ALA A 29 50.02 -31.52 -15.51
CA ALA A 29 49.33 -30.24 -15.33
C ALA A 29 47.88 -30.28 -15.87
N ALA A 30 47.67 -30.87 -17.05
CA ALA A 30 46.35 -31.01 -17.65
C ALA A 30 45.44 -31.98 -16.87
N LEU A 31 46.02 -33.04 -16.29
CA LEU A 31 45.31 -34.01 -15.45
C LEU A 31 44.84 -33.38 -14.14
N GLU A 32 45.69 -32.57 -13.49
CA GLU A 32 45.33 -31.88 -12.26
C GLU A 32 44.21 -30.86 -12.48
N GLU A 33 44.27 -30.12 -13.59
CA GLU A 33 43.19 -29.22 -14.00
C GLU A 33 41.89 -29.98 -14.26
N TRP A 34 41.96 -31.10 -15.00
CA TRP A 34 40.80 -31.96 -15.24
C TRP A 34 40.21 -32.49 -13.93
N LEU A 35 41.03 -32.98 -12.99
CA LEU A 35 40.57 -33.52 -11.70
C LEU A 35 39.77 -32.48 -10.90
N ARG A 36 40.27 -31.25 -10.80
CA ARG A 36 39.58 -30.16 -10.08
C ARG A 36 38.30 -29.72 -10.79
N ALA A 37 38.34 -29.58 -12.12
CA ALA A 37 37.15 -29.26 -12.90
C ALA A 37 36.07 -30.33 -12.74
N ARG A 38 36.47 -31.61 -12.84
CA ARG A 38 35.59 -32.78 -12.72
C ARG A 38 34.99 -32.90 -11.33
N ARG A 39 35.74 -32.61 -10.25
CA ARG A 39 35.21 -32.57 -8.88
C ARG A 39 34.09 -31.54 -8.74
N THR A 40 34.34 -30.33 -9.23
CA THR A 40 33.37 -29.24 -9.19
C THR A 40 32.10 -29.59 -9.97
N GLU A 41 32.23 -30.28 -11.10
CA GLU A 41 31.09 -30.74 -11.90
C GLU A 41 30.31 -31.86 -11.20
N LEU A 42 31.00 -32.83 -10.59
CA LEU A 42 30.37 -33.91 -9.81
C LEU A 42 29.60 -33.38 -8.61
N ASP A 43 30.15 -32.43 -7.84
CA ASP A 43 29.45 -31.82 -6.70
C ASP A 43 28.14 -31.11 -7.12
N ARG A 44 28.15 -30.46 -8.30
CA ARG A 44 26.94 -29.84 -8.87
C ARG A 44 25.91 -30.89 -9.31
N LEU A 45 26.36 -31.97 -9.95
CA LEU A 45 25.46 -33.03 -10.42
C LEU A 45 24.90 -33.84 -9.26
N ASP A 46 25.64 -34.06 -8.19
CA ASP A 46 25.16 -34.69 -6.95
C ASP A 46 24.05 -33.85 -6.32
N THR A 47 24.27 -32.54 -6.19
CA THR A 47 23.24 -31.60 -5.70
C THR A 47 21.97 -31.66 -6.58
N ALA A 48 22.12 -31.71 -7.90
CA ALA A 48 21.00 -31.80 -8.83
C ALA A 48 20.27 -33.15 -8.75
N ALA A 49 21.01 -34.26 -8.61
CA ALA A 49 20.46 -35.59 -8.48
C ALA A 49 19.68 -35.77 -7.18
N GLN A 50 20.17 -35.20 -6.07
CA GLN A 50 19.45 -35.21 -4.79
C GLN A 50 18.15 -34.39 -4.82
N ALA A 51 18.09 -33.36 -5.67
CA ALA A 51 16.90 -32.54 -5.87
C ALA A 51 15.90 -33.11 -6.88
N ALA A 52 16.27 -34.18 -7.62
CA ALA A 52 15.41 -34.80 -8.62
C ALA A 52 14.26 -35.59 -7.96
N ALA A 53 13.19 -35.85 -8.73
CA ALA A 53 12.01 -36.57 -8.24
C ALA A 53 12.30 -38.02 -7.83
N SER A 54 13.33 -38.65 -8.42
CA SER A 54 13.73 -40.04 -8.16
C SER A 54 15.25 -40.16 -7.94
N PRO A 55 15.78 -39.69 -6.79
CA PRO A 55 17.23 -39.67 -6.51
C PRO A 55 17.90 -41.05 -6.62
N GLU A 56 17.17 -42.12 -6.26
CA GLU A 56 17.62 -43.51 -6.34
C GLU A 56 18.02 -43.92 -7.77
N THR A 57 17.42 -43.30 -8.79
CA THR A 57 17.69 -43.59 -10.21
C THR A 57 19.09 -43.14 -10.65
N TYR A 58 19.66 -42.15 -9.97
CA TYR A 58 20.97 -41.56 -10.31
C TYR A 58 22.08 -42.00 -9.35
N THR A 59 21.71 -42.61 -8.22
CA THR A 59 22.63 -42.91 -7.12
C THR A 59 23.77 -43.85 -7.55
N ALA A 60 23.47 -44.91 -8.31
CA ALA A 60 24.48 -45.87 -8.75
C ALA A 60 25.50 -45.25 -9.71
N ASP A 61 25.04 -44.46 -10.69
CA ASP A 61 25.90 -43.78 -11.66
C ASP A 61 26.73 -42.67 -10.99
N MET A 62 26.14 -41.93 -10.03
CA MET A 62 26.84 -40.91 -9.25
C MET A 62 27.96 -41.53 -8.40
N LEU A 63 27.65 -42.63 -7.69
CA LEU A 63 28.62 -43.38 -6.91
C LEU A 63 29.79 -43.86 -7.78
N LEU A 64 29.48 -44.49 -8.92
CA LEU A 64 30.49 -45.00 -9.85
C LEU A 64 31.40 -43.86 -10.37
N ALA A 65 30.82 -42.73 -10.78
CA ALA A 65 31.60 -41.58 -11.25
C ALA A 65 32.51 -41.01 -10.14
N MET A 66 31.99 -40.91 -8.91
CA MET A 66 32.74 -40.49 -7.74
C MET A 66 33.89 -41.44 -7.39
N THR A 67 33.67 -42.75 -7.46
CA THR A 67 34.70 -43.77 -7.23
C THR A 67 35.80 -43.70 -8.29
N LEU A 68 35.44 -43.55 -9.57
CA LEU A 68 36.40 -43.40 -10.67
C LEU A 68 37.23 -42.12 -10.53
N TRP A 69 36.60 -41.01 -10.16
CA TRP A 69 37.29 -39.76 -9.90
C TRP A 69 38.29 -39.89 -8.73
N GLN A 70 37.87 -40.51 -7.62
CA GLN A 70 38.75 -40.72 -6.47
C GLN A 70 39.96 -41.60 -6.83
N ALA A 71 39.75 -42.68 -7.59
CA ALA A 71 40.83 -43.56 -8.03
C ALA A 71 41.81 -42.83 -8.96
N ALA A 72 41.31 -41.97 -9.86
CA ALA A 72 42.15 -41.12 -10.70
C ALA A 72 42.94 -40.09 -9.89
N ARG A 73 42.32 -39.49 -8.86
CA ARG A 73 43.00 -38.56 -7.96
C ARG A 73 44.14 -39.22 -7.20
N THR A 74 43.88 -40.38 -6.57
CA THR A 74 44.91 -41.13 -5.84
C THR A 74 46.09 -41.49 -6.75
N ARG A 75 45.82 -41.93 -7.98
CA ARG A 75 46.88 -42.23 -8.96
C ARG A 75 47.65 -40.97 -9.40
N ALA A 76 46.99 -39.82 -9.52
CA ALA A 76 47.67 -38.55 -9.79
C ALA A 76 48.61 -38.13 -8.65
N ASP A 77 48.17 -38.31 -7.39
CA ASP A 77 49.00 -38.05 -6.22
C ASP A 77 50.25 -38.97 -6.18
N GLU A 78 50.11 -40.26 -6.54
CA GLU A 78 51.24 -41.19 -6.70
C GLU A 78 52.23 -40.73 -7.77
N MET A 79 51.74 -40.26 -8.91
CA MET A 79 52.61 -39.75 -9.99
C MET A 79 53.30 -38.45 -9.61
N ALA A 80 52.61 -37.53 -8.92
CA ALA A 80 53.20 -36.30 -8.42
C ALA A 80 54.34 -36.59 -7.44
N ALA A 81 54.16 -37.56 -6.53
CA ALA A 81 55.22 -37.98 -5.61
C ALA A 81 56.46 -38.56 -6.34
N VAL A 82 56.27 -39.29 -7.45
CA VAL A 82 57.38 -39.78 -8.28
C VAL A 82 58.04 -38.64 -9.07
N TRP A 83 57.27 -37.65 -9.51
CA TRP A 83 57.78 -36.50 -10.24
C TRP A 83 58.60 -35.55 -9.34
N ASP A 84 58.11 -35.28 -8.14
CA ASP A 84 58.70 -34.33 -7.17
C ASP A 84 59.94 -34.88 -6.44
N SER A 85 60.32 -36.14 -6.67
CA SER A 85 61.57 -36.72 -6.15
C SER A 85 62.84 -36.12 -6.78
N GLY A 86 62.69 -35.15 -7.70
CA GLY A 86 63.73 -34.18 -8.07
C GLY A 86 64.72 -34.61 -9.15
N ARG A 87 64.54 -35.76 -9.80
CA ARG A 87 65.49 -36.24 -10.83
C ARG A 87 64.89 -36.44 -12.23
N ALA A 88 63.57 -36.61 -12.37
CA ALA A 88 62.86 -36.87 -13.63
C ALA A 88 63.65 -37.74 -14.64
N ASP A 89 64.42 -38.71 -14.10
CA ASP A 89 65.33 -39.53 -14.86
C ASP A 89 64.54 -40.58 -15.66
N ALA A 90 65.22 -41.36 -16.50
CA ALA A 90 64.55 -42.35 -17.33
C ALA A 90 63.70 -43.33 -16.50
N VAL A 91 64.19 -43.73 -15.32
CA VAL A 91 63.51 -44.67 -14.42
C VAL A 91 62.25 -44.05 -13.81
N ALA A 92 62.32 -42.80 -13.33
CA ALA A 92 61.14 -42.11 -12.79
C ALA A 92 60.08 -41.87 -13.88
N ARG A 93 60.48 -41.51 -15.10
CA ARG A 93 59.56 -41.31 -16.24
C ARG A 93 58.93 -42.60 -16.73
N GLU A 94 59.68 -43.70 -16.73
CA GLU A 94 59.13 -45.03 -17.00
C GLU A 94 58.12 -45.44 -15.92
N LYS A 95 58.44 -45.22 -14.64
CA LYS A 95 57.52 -45.48 -13.52
C LYS A 95 56.23 -44.67 -13.61
N ILE A 96 56.29 -43.40 -13.99
CA ILE A 96 55.09 -42.58 -14.23
C ILE A 96 54.30 -43.13 -15.42
N SER A 97 54.96 -43.54 -16.50
CA SER A 97 54.29 -44.16 -17.65
C SER A 97 53.61 -45.49 -17.26
N GLN A 98 54.22 -46.28 -16.37
CA GLN A 98 53.60 -47.47 -15.77
C GLN A 98 52.38 -47.11 -14.90
N LEU A 99 52.41 -46.00 -14.16
CA LEU A 99 51.29 -45.53 -13.36
C LEU A 99 50.11 -45.04 -14.21
N ILE A 100 50.37 -44.41 -15.36
CA ILE A 100 49.35 -43.94 -16.32
C ILE A 100 48.64 -45.13 -16.98
N TRP A 101 49.41 -46.09 -17.49
CA TRP A 101 48.88 -47.21 -18.28
C TRP A 101 48.56 -48.46 -17.44
N GLY A 102 49.05 -48.51 -16.21
CA GLY A 102 48.82 -49.59 -15.27
C GLY A 102 47.42 -49.57 -14.67
N ARG A 103 46.99 -50.73 -14.16
CA ARG A 103 45.69 -50.88 -13.52
C ARG A 103 45.62 -50.05 -12.24
N LEU A 104 44.44 -49.46 -12.00
CA LEU A 104 44.14 -48.79 -10.75
C LEU A 104 43.93 -49.85 -9.66
N SER A 105 44.24 -49.49 -8.41
CA SER A 105 43.88 -50.31 -7.25
C SER A 105 42.61 -49.73 -6.65
N SER A 106 41.57 -50.55 -6.50
CA SER A 106 40.38 -50.19 -5.73
C SER A 106 40.54 -50.71 -4.30
N PRO A 107 39.99 -50.05 -3.25
CA PRO A 107 39.98 -50.58 -1.89
C PRO A 107 39.47 -52.03 -1.77
N ASP A 108 38.59 -52.45 -2.69
CA ASP A 108 38.01 -53.80 -2.74
C ASP A 108 38.80 -54.80 -3.61
N GLY A 109 40.01 -54.44 -4.06
CA GLY A 109 40.95 -55.36 -4.70
C GLY A 109 40.76 -55.63 -6.20
N SER A 110 39.71 -55.11 -6.84
CA SER A 110 39.52 -55.22 -8.30
C SER A 110 39.13 -53.90 -8.96
N SER A 111 40.10 -53.15 -9.48
CA SER A 111 39.82 -52.24 -10.59
C SER A 111 40.47 -52.81 -11.85
N LEU A 112 39.66 -53.05 -12.87
CA LEU A 112 40.06 -53.70 -14.12
C LEU A 112 40.64 -52.71 -15.14
N VAL A 113 40.72 -51.43 -14.78
CA VAL A 113 40.79 -50.31 -15.70
C VAL A 113 42.01 -49.44 -15.40
N SER A 114 42.68 -48.94 -16.44
CA SER A 114 43.80 -48.00 -16.34
C SER A 114 43.34 -46.58 -16.00
N LEU A 115 44.27 -45.67 -15.66
CA LEU A 115 43.94 -44.26 -15.42
C LEU A 115 43.28 -43.61 -16.64
N VAL A 116 43.81 -43.89 -17.84
CA VAL A 116 43.29 -43.34 -19.11
C VAL A 116 41.84 -43.77 -19.35
N GLU A 117 41.54 -45.03 -19.10
CA GLU A 117 40.19 -45.55 -19.27
C GLU A 117 39.24 -45.07 -18.15
N ALA A 118 39.71 -44.96 -16.91
CA ALA A 118 38.92 -44.46 -15.79
C ALA A 118 38.49 -43.00 -15.99
N THR A 119 39.40 -42.14 -16.46
CA THR A 119 39.11 -40.73 -16.77
C THR A 119 38.11 -40.60 -17.93
N ARG A 120 38.27 -41.40 -18.99
CA ARG A 120 37.31 -41.44 -20.11
C ARG A 120 35.93 -41.97 -19.70
N LEU A 121 35.89 -43.01 -18.87
CA LEU A 121 34.64 -43.58 -18.37
C LEU A 121 33.93 -42.59 -17.45
N CYS A 122 34.67 -41.89 -16.59
CA CYS A 122 34.13 -40.81 -15.76
C CYS A 122 33.54 -39.69 -16.62
N ASP A 123 34.24 -39.23 -17.66
CA ASP A 123 33.72 -38.23 -18.61
C ASP A 123 32.42 -38.71 -19.29
N ALA A 124 32.35 -39.97 -19.71
CA ALA A 124 31.17 -40.54 -20.35
C ALA A 124 29.96 -40.64 -19.41
N ILE A 125 30.18 -41.10 -18.17
CA ILE A 125 29.11 -41.18 -17.15
C ILE A 125 28.62 -39.77 -16.80
N VAL A 126 29.54 -38.81 -16.61
CA VAL A 126 29.17 -37.41 -16.33
C VAL A 126 28.38 -36.79 -17.48
N ALA A 127 28.75 -37.06 -18.74
CA ALA A 127 28.00 -36.62 -19.90
C ALA A 127 26.59 -37.24 -19.97
N ALA A 128 26.46 -38.53 -19.64
CA ALA A 128 25.18 -39.23 -19.58
C ALA A 128 24.29 -38.70 -18.44
N LEU A 129 24.86 -38.49 -17.25
CA LEU A 129 24.19 -37.88 -16.09
C LEU A 129 23.69 -36.47 -16.42
N ARG A 130 24.52 -35.63 -17.03
CA ARG A 130 24.11 -34.29 -17.49
C ARG A 130 22.94 -34.37 -18.45
N THR A 131 23.01 -35.26 -19.42
CA THR A 131 21.96 -35.43 -20.42
C THR A 131 20.65 -35.83 -19.74
N ARG A 132 20.67 -36.87 -18.90
CA ARG A 132 19.49 -37.35 -18.18
C ARG A 132 18.91 -36.31 -17.22
N LEU A 133 19.74 -35.62 -16.44
CA LEU A 133 19.32 -34.56 -15.52
C LEU A 133 18.85 -33.30 -16.28
N SER A 134 19.38 -33.02 -17.47
CA SER A 134 18.92 -31.90 -18.31
C SER A 134 17.53 -32.12 -18.94
N PHE A 135 17.06 -33.37 -18.98
CA PHE A 135 15.71 -33.72 -19.41
C PHE A 135 14.67 -33.68 -18.28
N ASP A 136 15.04 -33.18 -17.09
CA ASP A 136 14.10 -32.77 -16.03
C ASP A 136 14.02 -31.22 -15.80
N PRO A 137 13.70 -30.37 -16.81
CA PRO A 137 13.45 -28.95 -16.60
C PRO A 137 12.09 -28.63 -15.96
N ASN A 138 11.10 -29.53 -16.11
CA ASN A 138 9.72 -29.28 -15.67
C ASN A 138 9.54 -29.38 -14.15
N ALA A 139 10.27 -30.27 -13.46
CA ALA A 139 10.08 -30.45 -12.01
C ALA A 139 10.49 -29.21 -11.20
N ALA A 140 11.57 -28.53 -11.58
CA ALA A 140 12.02 -27.32 -10.88
C ALA A 140 11.05 -26.14 -11.06
N ASP A 141 10.45 -25.99 -12.25
CA ASP A 141 9.44 -24.98 -12.54
C ASP A 141 8.12 -25.28 -11.80
N GLU A 142 7.66 -26.53 -11.83
CA GLU A 142 6.46 -26.96 -11.11
C GLU A 142 6.55 -26.70 -9.60
N VAL A 143 7.69 -27.02 -8.98
CA VAL A 143 7.92 -26.75 -7.55
C VAL A 143 7.85 -25.24 -7.25
N ALA A 144 8.41 -24.40 -8.12
CA ALA A 144 8.33 -22.94 -7.97
C ALA A 144 6.89 -22.43 -8.11
N ARG A 145 6.14 -22.94 -9.09
CA ARG A 145 4.73 -22.62 -9.33
C ARG A 145 3.83 -23.02 -8.15
N PHE A 146 3.96 -24.24 -7.63
CA PHE A 146 3.21 -24.67 -6.44
C PHE A 146 3.50 -23.80 -5.21
N ARG A 147 4.76 -23.38 -5.03
CA ARG A 147 5.14 -22.45 -3.94
C ARG A 147 4.50 -21.08 -4.12
N GLY A 148 4.53 -20.52 -5.34
CA GLY A 148 3.88 -19.26 -5.68
C GLY A 148 2.38 -19.29 -5.40
N LEU A 149 1.71 -20.35 -5.88
CA LEU A 149 0.28 -20.56 -5.70
C LEU A 149 -0.11 -20.73 -4.22
N ARG A 150 0.73 -21.38 -3.40
CA ARG A 150 0.53 -21.46 -1.95
C ARG A 150 0.56 -20.07 -1.30
N ALA A 151 1.50 -19.23 -1.70
CA ALA A 151 1.59 -17.86 -1.19
C ALA A 151 0.38 -17.01 -1.60
N GLU A 152 -0.10 -17.17 -2.83
CA GLU A 152 -1.31 -16.49 -3.32
C GLU A 152 -2.58 -16.94 -2.61
N LEU A 153 -2.73 -18.24 -2.34
CA LEU A 153 -3.82 -18.77 -1.52
C LEU A 153 -3.78 -18.26 -0.08
N ALA A 154 -2.59 -18.04 0.50
CA ALA A 154 -2.45 -17.45 1.82
C ALA A 154 -2.90 -15.97 1.82
N ARG A 155 -2.55 -15.20 0.78
CA ARG A 155 -3.08 -13.84 0.60
C ARG A 155 -4.60 -13.83 0.40
N CYS A 156 -5.15 -14.79 -0.35
CA CYS A 156 -6.59 -14.94 -0.51
C CYS A 156 -7.30 -15.18 0.83
N ASP A 157 -6.71 -15.97 1.74
CA ASP A 157 -7.25 -16.17 3.10
C ASP A 157 -7.29 -14.85 3.89
N GLU A 158 -6.22 -14.07 3.84
CA GLU A 158 -6.15 -12.76 4.50
C GLU A 158 -7.22 -11.81 3.94
N LEU A 159 -7.36 -11.76 2.61
CA LEU A 159 -8.35 -10.92 1.93
C LEU A 159 -9.80 -11.37 2.20
N ALA A 160 -10.04 -12.68 2.28
CA ALA A 160 -11.33 -13.23 2.67
C ALA A 160 -11.75 -12.74 4.07
N GLY A 161 -10.80 -12.47 4.96
CA GLY A 161 -11.10 -11.83 6.25
C GLY A 161 -12.11 -12.65 7.03
N SER A 162 -13.23 -12.08 7.46
CA SER A 162 -14.34 -12.77 8.16
C SER A 162 -15.47 -13.27 7.25
N ASP A 163 -15.36 -13.12 5.93
CA ASP A 163 -16.38 -13.54 4.97
C ASP A 163 -16.37 -15.07 4.82
N THR A 164 -17.43 -15.73 5.31
CA THR A 164 -17.53 -17.19 5.34
C THR A 164 -17.66 -17.80 3.94
N GLU A 165 -18.31 -17.10 3.01
CA GLU A 165 -18.46 -17.58 1.63
C GLU A 165 -17.13 -17.47 0.88
N ALA A 166 -16.44 -16.33 1.03
CA ALA A 166 -15.09 -16.16 0.51
C ALA A 166 -14.13 -17.21 1.04
N ARG A 167 -14.10 -17.44 2.37
CA ARG A 167 -13.29 -18.49 2.99
C ARG A 167 -13.60 -19.87 2.41
N GLY A 168 -14.88 -20.22 2.30
CA GLY A 168 -15.29 -21.50 1.71
C GLY A 168 -14.84 -21.68 0.26
N ARG A 169 -14.75 -20.60 -0.53
CA ARG A 169 -14.17 -20.64 -1.88
C ARG A 169 -12.65 -20.86 -1.84
N VAL A 170 -11.92 -20.14 -0.99
CA VAL A 170 -10.46 -20.29 -0.84
C VAL A 170 -10.10 -21.70 -0.33
N ASP A 171 -10.87 -22.25 0.61
CA ASP A 171 -10.68 -23.61 1.11
C ASP A 171 -10.86 -24.69 0.02
N LYS A 172 -11.82 -24.51 -0.90
CA LYS A 172 -11.98 -25.40 -2.06
C LYS A 172 -10.77 -25.35 -2.99
N LEU A 173 -10.25 -24.16 -3.26
CA LEU A 173 -9.04 -23.97 -4.09
C LEU A 173 -7.81 -24.58 -3.41
N ARG A 174 -7.67 -24.40 -2.09
CA ARG A 174 -6.63 -25.05 -1.28
C ARG A 174 -6.72 -26.56 -1.33
N GLY A 175 -7.91 -27.13 -1.20
CA GLY A 175 -8.12 -28.57 -1.34
C GLY A 175 -7.72 -29.08 -2.73
N ARG A 176 -7.99 -28.31 -3.79
CA ARG A 176 -7.53 -28.64 -5.16
C ARG A 176 -6.01 -28.55 -5.29
N TRP A 177 -5.40 -27.50 -4.73
CA TRP A 177 -3.95 -27.33 -4.69
C TRP A 177 -3.27 -28.53 -4.01
N THR A 178 -3.76 -28.95 -2.84
CA THR A 178 -3.23 -30.12 -2.12
C THR A 178 -3.32 -31.38 -2.98
N ARG A 179 -4.48 -31.66 -3.59
CA ARG A 179 -4.65 -32.84 -4.45
C ARG A 179 -3.75 -32.82 -5.69
N LEU A 180 -3.56 -31.66 -6.32
CA LEU A 180 -2.67 -31.54 -7.49
C LEU A 180 -1.21 -31.71 -7.11
N ARG A 181 -0.79 -31.10 -5.99
CA ARG A 181 0.56 -31.27 -5.45
C ARG A 181 0.85 -32.74 -5.14
N ASP A 182 -0.10 -33.43 -4.49
CA ASP A 182 0.06 -34.84 -4.17
C ASP A 182 0.12 -35.67 -5.47
N LYS A 183 -0.69 -35.38 -6.49
CA LYS A 183 -0.55 -36.07 -7.80
C LYS A 183 0.81 -35.84 -8.46
N ALA A 184 1.31 -34.61 -8.42
CA ALA A 184 2.61 -34.25 -8.97
C ALA A 184 3.75 -35.00 -8.25
N SER A 185 3.67 -35.14 -6.92
CA SER A 185 4.68 -35.88 -6.15
C SER A 185 4.69 -37.39 -6.45
N HIS A 186 3.64 -37.92 -7.06
CA HIS A 186 3.56 -39.31 -7.56
C HIS A 186 3.91 -39.42 -9.06
N GLY A 187 4.44 -38.35 -9.67
CA GLY A 187 4.90 -38.34 -11.06
C GLY A 187 3.81 -38.19 -12.12
N ALA A 188 2.60 -37.76 -11.75
CA ALA A 188 1.54 -37.48 -12.73
C ALA A 188 1.75 -36.12 -13.41
N ASP A 189 1.47 -36.01 -14.72
CA ASP A 189 1.44 -34.72 -15.42
C ASP A 189 0.28 -33.86 -14.90
N VAL A 190 0.62 -32.72 -14.31
CA VAL A 190 -0.32 -31.75 -13.75
C VAL A 190 -0.26 -30.40 -14.44
N THR A 191 0.49 -30.26 -15.54
CA THR A 191 0.78 -28.97 -16.19
C THR A 191 -0.49 -28.20 -16.55
N GLY A 192 -1.45 -28.86 -17.20
CA GLY A 192 -2.74 -28.28 -17.57
C GLY A 192 -3.59 -27.91 -16.34
N PRO A 193 -3.93 -28.88 -15.47
CA PRO A 193 -4.72 -28.62 -14.26
C PRO A 193 -4.11 -27.57 -13.31
N LEU A 194 -2.78 -27.49 -13.22
CA LEU A 194 -2.07 -26.46 -12.45
C LEU A 194 -2.29 -25.07 -13.06
N THR A 195 -2.16 -24.95 -14.37
CA THR A 195 -2.40 -23.69 -15.10
C THR A 195 -3.84 -23.21 -14.94
N GLU A 196 -4.82 -24.11 -14.97
CA GLU A 196 -6.22 -23.78 -14.71
C GLU A 196 -6.44 -23.28 -13.27
N LEU A 197 -5.81 -23.94 -12.29
CA LEU A 197 -5.91 -23.55 -10.89
C LEU A 197 -5.28 -22.18 -10.64
N GLU A 198 -4.11 -21.90 -11.22
CA GLU A 198 -3.47 -20.57 -11.14
C GLU A 198 -4.39 -19.48 -11.69
N ALA A 199 -5.00 -19.70 -12.85
CA ALA A 199 -5.92 -18.72 -13.43
C ALA A 199 -7.17 -18.49 -12.55
N GLU A 200 -7.67 -19.52 -11.89
CA GLU A 200 -8.82 -19.44 -10.99
C GLU A 200 -8.47 -18.76 -9.66
N VAL A 201 -7.30 -19.05 -9.09
CA VAL A 201 -6.80 -18.36 -7.89
C VAL A 201 -6.56 -16.88 -8.20
N ALA A 202 -5.94 -16.55 -9.33
CA ALA A 202 -5.70 -15.15 -9.72
C ALA A 202 -7.00 -14.36 -10.00
N ARG A 203 -8.06 -15.01 -10.49
CA ARG A 203 -9.40 -14.40 -10.57
C ARG A 203 -9.99 -14.17 -9.18
N THR A 204 -9.93 -15.19 -8.33
CA THR A 204 -10.45 -15.14 -6.97
C THR A 204 -9.74 -14.06 -6.15
N GLU A 205 -8.41 -13.95 -6.22
CA GLU A 205 -7.63 -12.92 -5.53
C GLU A 205 -8.11 -11.52 -5.93
N ARG A 206 -8.26 -11.25 -7.24
CA ARG A 206 -8.75 -9.97 -7.74
C ARG A 206 -10.14 -9.61 -7.21
N ASP A 207 -11.07 -10.55 -7.25
CA ASP A 207 -12.42 -10.33 -6.72
C ASP A 207 -12.40 -10.07 -5.21
N LEU A 208 -11.56 -10.80 -4.47
CA LEU A 208 -11.38 -10.60 -3.03
C LEU A 208 -10.75 -9.24 -2.69
N ILE A 209 -9.82 -8.74 -3.51
CA ILE A 209 -9.26 -7.39 -3.34
C ILE A 209 -10.36 -6.33 -3.48
N VAL A 210 -11.21 -6.45 -4.50
CA VAL A 210 -12.34 -5.53 -4.71
C VAL A 210 -13.30 -5.59 -3.53
N GLY A 211 -13.75 -6.79 -3.15
CA GLY A 211 -14.65 -6.97 -2.01
C GLY A 211 -14.07 -6.48 -0.68
N ALA A 212 -12.76 -6.68 -0.44
CA ALA A 212 -12.08 -6.16 0.74
C ALA A 212 -11.95 -4.63 0.72
N SER A 213 -11.82 -4.01 -0.46
CA SER A 213 -11.87 -2.56 -0.62
C SER A 213 -13.26 -2.01 -0.31
N GLU A 214 -14.31 -2.59 -0.91
CA GLU A 214 -15.70 -2.19 -0.71
C GLU A 214 -16.13 -2.31 0.77
N ARG A 215 -15.75 -3.40 1.45
CA ARG A 215 -16.01 -3.57 2.89
C ARG A 215 -15.34 -2.49 3.74
N ARG A 216 -14.09 -2.13 3.41
CA ARG A 216 -13.36 -1.07 4.13
C ARG A 216 -13.98 0.30 3.89
N GLU A 217 -14.41 0.58 2.67
CA GLU A 217 -15.12 1.81 2.34
C GLU A 217 -16.45 1.91 3.07
N LEU A 218 -17.27 0.85 3.03
CA LEU A 218 -18.54 0.77 3.76
C LEU A 218 -18.34 0.99 5.28
N ALA A 219 -17.30 0.38 5.87
CA ALA A 219 -17.00 0.56 7.28
C ALA A 219 -16.60 2.02 7.61
N ARG A 220 -15.81 2.67 6.75
CA ARG A 220 -15.44 4.09 6.92
C ARG A 220 -16.64 5.01 6.78
N ASP A 221 -17.46 4.81 5.76
CA ASP A 221 -18.65 5.62 5.52
C ASP A 221 -19.65 5.47 6.67
N ARG A 222 -19.77 4.26 7.23
CA ARG A 222 -20.61 4.00 8.40
C ARG A 222 -20.08 4.70 9.65
N ALA A 223 -18.77 4.66 9.90
CA ALA A 223 -18.16 5.39 11.01
C ALA A 223 -18.40 6.91 10.87
N GLN A 224 -18.24 7.44 9.66
CA GLN A 224 -18.53 8.84 9.37
C GLN A 224 -20.02 9.18 9.57
N ALA A 225 -20.93 8.29 9.17
CA ALA A 225 -22.37 8.49 9.37
C ALA A 225 -22.71 8.57 10.87
N VAL A 226 -22.12 7.70 11.69
CA VAL A 226 -22.30 7.71 13.16
C VAL A 226 -21.80 9.02 13.76
N GLU A 227 -20.60 9.46 13.39
CA GLU A 227 -20.02 10.71 13.88
C GLU A 227 -20.90 11.92 13.52
N ARG A 228 -21.32 12.02 12.26
CA ARG A 228 -22.19 13.11 11.78
C ARG A 228 -23.57 13.08 12.44
N TYR A 229 -24.12 11.89 12.68
CA TYR A 229 -25.39 11.73 13.41
C TYR A 229 -25.27 12.27 14.84
N ALA A 230 -24.24 11.85 15.57
CA ALA A 230 -23.98 12.33 16.93
C ALA A 230 -23.75 13.85 16.99
N ALA A 231 -23.06 14.43 16.00
CA ALA A 231 -22.86 15.87 15.92
C ALA A 231 -24.17 16.65 15.73
N LEU A 232 -25.09 16.14 14.89
CA LEU A 232 -26.42 16.76 14.71
C LEU A 232 -27.27 16.60 15.96
N GLU A 233 -27.26 15.43 16.60
CA GLU A 233 -27.97 15.17 17.85
C GLU A 233 -27.50 16.11 18.97
N ALA A 234 -26.19 16.36 19.08
CA ALA A 234 -25.65 17.32 20.05
C ALA A 234 -26.02 18.78 19.75
N ARG A 235 -26.17 19.15 18.46
CA ARG A 235 -26.52 20.53 18.04
C ARG A 235 -28.01 20.84 18.19
N GLU A 236 -28.87 19.84 18.08
CA GLU A 236 -30.33 19.97 18.08
C GLU A 236 -30.90 20.73 19.30
N PRO A 237 -30.51 20.44 20.57
CA PRO A 237 -31.03 21.16 21.74
C PRO A 237 -30.69 22.65 21.72
N SER A 238 -29.50 23.02 21.26
CA SER A 238 -29.06 24.41 21.14
C SER A 238 -29.89 25.16 20.11
N LEU A 239 -30.18 24.53 18.97
CA LEU A 239 -31.02 25.10 17.93
C LEU A 239 -32.48 25.28 18.40
N ARG A 240 -33.01 24.32 19.18
CA ARG A 240 -34.33 24.48 19.83
C ARG A 240 -34.36 25.64 20.82
N LYS A 241 -33.32 25.82 21.62
CA LYS A 241 -33.19 26.98 22.54
C LYS A 241 -33.15 28.29 21.77
N LEU A 242 -32.42 28.37 20.66
CA LEU A 242 -32.39 29.54 19.78
C LEU A 242 -33.78 29.87 19.22
N ALA A 243 -34.48 28.87 18.67
CA ALA A 243 -35.84 29.06 18.15
C ALA A 243 -36.81 29.53 19.24
N ALA A 244 -36.75 28.94 20.44
CA ALA A 244 -37.56 29.35 21.58
C ALA A 244 -37.25 30.80 22.00
N ARG A 245 -35.97 31.18 22.04
CA ARG A 245 -35.54 32.55 22.33
C ARG A 245 -36.09 33.55 21.31
N ALA A 246 -35.94 33.26 20.02
CA ALA A 246 -36.43 34.13 18.96
C ALA A 246 -37.96 34.30 19.02
N ARG A 247 -38.71 33.22 19.30
CA ARG A 247 -40.18 33.28 19.46
C ARG A 247 -40.63 34.12 20.65
N ARG A 248 -39.81 34.21 21.70
CA ARG A 248 -40.08 35.06 22.86
C ARG A 248 -39.71 36.53 22.60
N GLU A 249 -38.59 36.77 21.93
CA GLU A 249 -37.99 38.10 21.79
C GLU A 249 -38.47 38.89 20.58
N ILE A 250 -39.06 38.25 19.57
CA ILE A 250 -39.47 38.86 18.30
C ILE A 250 -40.98 38.71 18.10
N ALA A 251 -41.66 39.78 17.71
CA ALA A 251 -43.13 39.82 17.57
C ALA A 251 -43.64 38.97 16.39
N ALA A 252 -42.90 38.96 15.29
CA ALA A 252 -43.16 38.12 14.12
C ALA A 252 -41.98 37.15 13.87
N PRO A 253 -41.80 36.11 14.71
CA PRO A 253 -40.68 35.20 14.58
C PRO A 253 -40.86 34.27 13.35
N PRO A 254 -39.77 33.74 12.78
CA PRO A 254 -39.84 32.70 11.76
C PRO A 254 -40.67 31.49 12.22
N ARG A 255 -41.41 30.87 11.29
CA ARG A 255 -42.31 29.72 11.56
C ARG A 255 -41.71 28.35 11.23
N LEU A 256 -40.38 28.27 11.08
CA LEU A 256 -39.70 27.02 10.74
C LEU A 256 -39.67 26.05 11.94
N ALA A 257 -39.87 24.77 11.66
CA ALA A 257 -39.67 23.72 12.64
C ALA A 257 -38.18 23.35 12.75
N VAL A 258 -37.73 23.00 13.95
CA VAL A 258 -36.41 22.39 14.15
C VAL A 258 -36.56 20.89 13.85
N PRO A 259 -35.82 20.33 12.87
CA PRO A 259 -35.88 18.90 12.59
C PRO A 259 -35.48 18.06 13.80
N ASP A 260 -36.06 16.86 13.88
CA ASP A 260 -35.82 15.88 14.95
C ASP A 260 -34.91 14.77 14.41
N VAL A 261 -33.66 14.76 14.85
CA VAL A 261 -32.60 13.85 14.39
C VAL A 261 -32.92 12.41 14.79
N SER A 262 -33.60 12.21 15.93
CA SER A 262 -33.98 10.87 16.41
C SER A 262 -34.89 10.10 15.43
N ARG A 263 -35.63 10.83 14.57
CA ARG A 263 -36.50 10.25 13.55
C ARG A 263 -35.76 9.65 12.35
N LEU A 264 -34.46 9.89 12.21
CA LEU A 264 -33.66 9.29 11.13
C LEU A 264 -33.46 7.78 11.31
N GLY A 265 -33.63 7.27 12.53
CA GLY A 265 -33.44 5.87 12.89
C GLY A 265 -31.96 5.47 13.02
N GLU A 266 -31.73 4.17 13.13
CA GLU A 266 -30.38 3.61 13.27
C GLU A 266 -29.58 3.67 11.95
N VAL A 267 -28.25 3.69 12.07
CA VAL A 267 -27.34 3.70 10.91
C VAL A 267 -27.34 2.32 10.24
N PRO A 268 -27.74 2.20 8.96
CA PRO A 268 -27.80 0.92 8.27
C PRO A 268 -26.44 0.23 8.12
N HIS A 269 -26.49 -1.08 7.93
CA HIS A 269 -25.30 -1.94 7.77
C HIS A 269 -24.96 -2.24 6.32
N ASP A 270 -25.93 -2.16 5.41
CA ASP A 270 -25.78 -2.38 3.98
C ASP A 270 -25.51 -1.07 3.22
N ARG A 271 -24.91 -1.18 2.02
CA ARG A 271 -24.51 -0.02 1.22
C ARG A 271 -25.70 0.85 0.79
N ALA A 272 -26.75 0.23 0.25
CA ALA A 272 -27.90 0.97 -0.28
C ALA A 272 -28.63 1.75 0.84
N GLY A 273 -28.80 1.10 1.99
CA GLY A 273 -29.35 1.74 3.19
C GLY A 273 -28.47 2.90 3.66
N LEU A 274 -27.15 2.71 3.71
CA LEU A 274 -26.21 3.73 4.17
C LEU A 274 -26.19 4.97 3.27
N ASP A 275 -26.19 4.80 1.96
CA ASP A 275 -26.20 5.92 1.00
C ASP A 275 -27.48 6.76 1.13
N GLY A 276 -28.62 6.09 1.27
CA GLY A 276 -29.90 6.73 1.56
C GLY A 276 -29.89 7.47 2.91
N PHE A 277 -29.28 6.87 3.94
CA PHE A 277 -29.14 7.48 5.26
C PHE A 277 -28.27 8.73 5.23
N LEU A 278 -27.10 8.67 4.59
CA LEU A 278 -26.18 9.81 4.43
C LEU A 278 -26.84 10.98 3.69
N THR A 279 -27.65 10.69 2.68
CA THR A 279 -28.41 11.71 1.94
C THR A 279 -29.43 12.42 2.83
N ARG A 280 -30.17 11.66 3.66
CA ARG A 280 -31.09 12.22 4.65
C ARG A 280 -30.35 13.04 5.70
N LEU A 281 -29.21 12.55 6.19
CA LEU A 281 -28.38 13.24 7.17
C LEU A 281 -27.87 14.59 6.63
N ALA A 282 -27.38 14.62 5.40
CA ALA A 282 -26.96 15.86 4.73
C ALA A 282 -28.13 16.84 4.54
N THR A 283 -29.34 16.32 4.32
CA THR A 283 -30.55 17.14 4.21
C THR A 283 -30.94 17.78 5.55
N VAL A 284 -30.85 17.01 6.65
CA VAL A 284 -31.08 17.54 7.99
C VAL A 284 -30.04 18.59 8.37
N ALA A 285 -28.76 18.36 8.04
CA ALA A 285 -27.70 19.35 8.28
C ALA A 285 -27.99 20.69 7.58
N ARG A 286 -28.35 20.66 6.28
CA ARG A 286 -28.76 21.87 5.54
C ARG A 286 -30.00 22.55 6.15
N ALA A 287 -30.95 21.75 6.62
CA ALA A 287 -32.14 22.27 7.30
C ALA A 287 -31.77 22.98 8.61
N PHE A 288 -30.82 22.44 9.39
CA PHE A 288 -30.30 23.08 10.61
C PHE A 288 -29.70 24.45 10.30
N ASP A 289 -28.85 24.54 9.27
CA ASP A 289 -28.22 25.81 8.89
C ASP A 289 -29.24 26.86 8.43
N THR A 290 -30.29 26.41 7.72
CA THR A 290 -31.40 27.26 7.29
C THR A 290 -32.20 27.78 8.49
N VAL A 291 -32.54 26.89 9.43
CA VAL A 291 -33.29 27.23 10.65
C VAL A 291 -32.48 28.16 11.55
N GLU A 292 -31.20 27.89 11.74
CA GLU A 292 -30.30 28.75 12.53
C GLU A 292 -30.21 30.14 11.92
N SER A 293 -29.97 30.23 10.61
CA SER A 293 -29.87 31.51 9.91
C SER A 293 -31.18 32.30 10.03
N ALA A 294 -32.32 31.64 9.80
CA ALA A 294 -33.63 32.28 9.88
C ALA A 294 -33.93 32.83 11.29
N TYR A 295 -33.64 32.07 12.35
CA TYR A 295 -33.92 32.51 13.72
C TYR A 295 -32.89 33.51 14.27
N THR A 296 -31.65 33.46 13.79
CA THR A 296 -30.60 34.41 14.19
C THR A 296 -30.78 35.77 13.54
N ALA A 297 -31.22 35.83 12.28
CA ALA A 297 -31.35 37.07 11.51
C ALA A 297 -32.14 38.19 12.25
N PRO A 298 -33.38 37.98 12.73
CA PRO A 298 -34.13 39.05 13.39
C PRO A 298 -33.56 39.44 14.76
N LEU A 299 -32.93 38.50 15.48
CA LEU A 299 -32.24 38.80 16.75
C LEU A 299 -31.01 39.69 16.51
N ARG A 300 -30.26 39.41 15.43
CA ARG A 300 -29.11 40.22 15.02
C ARG A 300 -29.56 41.60 14.54
N GLU A 301 -30.57 41.68 13.69
CA GLU A 301 -31.13 42.96 13.21
C GLU A 301 -31.60 43.83 14.39
N ARG A 302 -32.29 43.25 15.38
CA ARG A 302 -32.67 43.95 16.62
C ARG A 302 -31.44 44.53 17.34
N ALA A 303 -30.38 43.75 17.51
CA ALA A 303 -29.17 44.20 18.19
C ALA A 303 -28.45 45.31 17.40
N GLU A 304 -28.34 45.17 16.09
CA GLU A 304 -27.74 46.16 15.18
C GLU A 304 -28.51 47.49 15.19
N LEU A 305 -29.85 47.43 15.14
CA LEU A 305 -30.70 48.63 15.18
C LEU A 305 -30.56 49.39 16.51
N ARG A 306 -30.47 48.67 17.65
CA ARG A 306 -30.21 49.29 18.96
C ARG A 306 -28.85 49.97 19.00
N TYR A 307 -27.82 49.30 18.49
CA TYR A 307 -26.48 49.87 18.40
C TYR A 307 -26.45 51.15 17.52
N ARG A 308 -27.11 51.11 16.36
CA ARG A 308 -27.25 52.28 15.47
C ARG A 308 -28.00 53.43 16.13
N LEU A 309 -29.07 53.14 16.87
CA LEU A 309 -29.84 54.14 17.60
C LEU A 309 -28.97 54.89 18.61
N ASP A 310 -28.14 54.16 19.37
CA ASP A 310 -27.19 54.78 20.31
C ASP A 310 -26.12 55.62 19.61
N ALA A 311 -25.62 55.18 18.44
CA ALA A 311 -24.69 55.98 17.64
C ALA A 311 -25.32 57.29 17.13
N TYR A 312 -26.57 57.24 16.64
CA TYR A 312 -27.29 58.44 16.22
C TYR A 312 -27.59 59.37 17.40
N ARG A 313 -27.78 58.83 18.60
CA ARG A 313 -27.95 59.63 19.81
C ARG A 313 -26.70 60.43 20.13
N VAL A 314 -25.54 59.77 20.14
CA VAL A 314 -24.25 60.44 20.33
C VAL A 314 -24.04 61.54 19.28
N LYS A 315 -24.41 61.28 18.01
CA LYS A 315 -24.37 62.29 16.96
C LYS A 315 -25.30 63.48 17.24
N ALA A 316 -26.53 63.21 17.64
CA ALA A 316 -27.52 64.24 17.98
C ALA A 316 -27.09 65.09 19.19
N ASP A 317 -26.35 64.49 20.14
CA ASP A 317 -25.76 65.21 21.27
C ASP A 317 -24.62 66.13 20.79
N ALA A 318 -23.74 65.64 19.91
CA ALA A 318 -22.59 66.39 19.41
C ALA A 318 -22.96 67.62 18.57
N ASN A 319 -24.06 67.57 17.81
CA ASN A 319 -24.52 68.68 16.97
C ASN A 319 -25.67 69.49 17.60
N GLY A 320 -25.99 69.25 18.88
CA GLY A 320 -27.01 69.98 19.63
C GLY A 320 -28.47 69.66 19.27
N ARG A 321 -28.71 68.70 18.36
CA ARG A 321 -30.07 68.28 17.96
C ARG A 321 -30.84 67.63 19.10
N SER A 322 -30.17 67.04 20.09
CA SER A 322 -30.82 66.38 21.23
C SER A 322 -31.61 67.35 22.13
N ALA A 323 -31.40 68.66 22.02
CA ALA A 323 -32.20 69.68 22.69
C ALA A 323 -33.62 69.86 22.09
N SER A 324 -33.87 69.35 20.87
CA SER A 324 -35.18 69.43 20.22
C SER A 324 -36.20 68.47 20.87
N PRO A 325 -37.43 68.92 21.22
CA PRO A 325 -38.49 68.04 21.71
C PRO A 325 -38.82 66.88 20.76
N THR A 326 -38.78 67.12 19.44
CA THR A 326 -39.04 66.11 18.42
C THR A 326 -37.96 65.02 18.40
N VAL A 327 -36.69 65.41 18.52
CA VAL A 327 -35.55 64.46 18.57
C VAL A 327 -35.63 63.62 19.85
N ARG A 328 -35.94 64.22 21.01
CA ARG A 328 -36.13 63.47 22.27
C ARG A 328 -37.28 62.47 22.17
N SER A 329 -38.41 62.88 21.59
CA SER A 329 -39.57 62.00 21.44
C SER A 329 -39.26 60.83 20.51
N GLY A 330 -38.64 61.09 19.36
CA GLY A 330 -38.22 60.02 18.43
C GLY A 330 -37.20 59.05 19.04
N LEU A 331 -36.28 59.52 19.88
CA LEU A 331 -35.36 58.64 20.62
C LEU A 331 -36.11 57.76 21.64
N ALA A 332 -37.04 58.35 22.39
CA ALA A 332 -37.81 57.62 23.41
C ALA A 332 -38.65 56.50 22.77
N GLU A 333 -39.37 56.82 21.69
CA GLU A 333 -40.20 55.86 20.96
C GLU A 333 -39.37 54.73 20.33
N ALA A 334 -38.23 55.05 19.69
CA ALA A 334 -37.33 54.05 19.14
C ALA A 334 -36.71 53.15 20.22
N ARG A 335 -36.38 53.70 21.40
CA ARG A 335 -35.86 52.92 22.54
C ARG A 335 -36.91 51.98 23.11
N GLU A 336 -38.12 52.47 23.36
CA GLU A 336 -39.23 51.68 23.85
C GLU A 336 -39.52 50.50 22.92
N ALA A 337 -39.59 50.74 21.60
CA ALA A 337 -39.76 49.68 20.61
C ALA A 337 -38.60 48.66 20.60
N GLY A 338 -37.37 49.10 20.83
CA GLY A 338 -36.18 48.24 20.86
C GLY A 338 -36.05 47.39 22.13
N GLU A 339 -36.57 47.90 23.25
CA GLU A 339 -36.55 47.23 24.56
C GLU A 339 -37.76 46.31 24.77
N ALA A 340 -38.86 46.53 24.04
CA ALA A 340 -40.05 45.68 24.07
C ALA A 340 -39.73 44.19 23.89
N VAL A 341 -40.47 43.34 24.62
CA VAL A 341 -40.42 41.88 24.50
C VAL A 341 -41.87 41.37 24.45
N PRO A 342 -42.37 40.91 23.28
CA PRO A 342 -41.66 40.74 22.01
C PRO A 342 -41.42 42.06 21.24
N CYS A 343 -40.31 42.16 20.50
CA CYS A 343 -39.94 43.34 19.70
C CYS A 343 -40.45 43.22 18.26
N ASP A 344 -41.12 44.26 17.75
CA ASP A 344 -41.40 44.41 16.32
C ASP A 344 -40.20 45.05 15.63
N VAL A 345 -39.39 44.22 14.97
CA VAL A 345 -38.16 44.64 14.29
C VAL A 345 -38.46 45.56 13.09
N VAL A 346 -39.61 45.39 12.43
CA VAL A 346 -39.99 46.23 11.28
C VAL A 346 -40.32 47.64 11.75
N LEU A 347 -41.10 47.75 12.84
CA LEU A 347 -41.37 49.05 13.48
C LEU A 347 -40.09 49.70 13.99
N LEU A 348 -39.24 48.94 14.71
CA LEU A 348 -37.97 49.45 15.22
C LEU A 348 -37.09 49.99 14.09
N ARG A 349 -37.00 49.29 12.95
CA ARG A 349 -36.23 49.76 11.78
C ARG A 349 -36.72 51.12 11.30
N PHE A 350 -38.03 51.27 11.14
CA PHE A 350 -38.64 52.53 10.73
C PHE A 350 -38.36 53.66 11.74
N LEU A 351 -38.48 53.40 13.04
CA LEU A 351 -38.19 54.39 14.08
C LEU A 351 -36.71 54.80 14.12
N VAL A 352 -35.78 53.85 13.92
CA VAL A 352 -34.34 54.14 13.84
C VAL A 352 -34.00 54.96 12.59
N GLU A 353 -34.62 54.68 11.44
CA GLU A 353 -34.45 55.46 10.21
C GLU A 353 -35.00 56.89 10.36
N GLN A 354 -36.16 57.05 10.98
CA GLN A 354 -36.69 58.37 11.32
C GLN A 354 -35.76 59.12 12.27
N TYR A 355 -35.27 58.47 13.31
CA TYR A 355 -34.33 59.09 14.25
C TYR A 355 -33.01 59.48 13.57
N GLN A 356 -32.50 58.63 12.67
CA GLN A 356 -31.35 58.97 11.83
C GLN A 356 -31.58 60.27 11.07
N PHE A 357 -32.76 60.46 10.46
CA PHE A 357 -33.11 61.71 9.78
C PHE A 357 -33.14 62.90 10.75
N LEU A 358 -33.79 62.76 11.90
CA LEU A 358 -33.90 63.81 12.92
C LEU A 358 -32.55 64.25 13.49
N SER A 359 -31.58 63.32 13.58
CA SER A 359 -30.22 63.53 14.10
C SER A 359 -29.27 64.25 13.13
N ARG A 360 -29.69 64.51 11.88
CA ARG A 360 -28.86 65.22 10.89
C ARG A 360 -28.63 66.68 11.29
N ASP A 361 -27.52 67.22 10.81
CA ASP A 361 -27.19 68.64 11.01
C ASP A 361 -28.24 69.52 10.33
N LEU A 362 -28.59 70.64 10.98
CA LEU A 362 -29.40 71.66 10.34
C LEU A 362 -28.59 72.35 9.25
N PRO A 363 -29.19 72.66 8.08
CA PRO A 363 -28.47 73.39 7.05
C PRO A 363 -28.05 74.78 7.57
N ALA A 364 -26.80 75.16 7.27
CA ALA A 364 -26.10 76.29 7.88
C ALA A 364 -26.78 77.67 7.75
N HIS A 365 -27.77 77.83 6.86
CA HIS A 365 -28.48 79.10 6.64
C HIS A 365 -29.49 79.47 7.73
N LEU A 366 -29.75 78.59 8.72
CA LEU A 366 -30.60 78.89 9.87
C LEU A 366 -29.80 79.20 11.15
N SER A 367 -28.46 79.20 11.09
CA SER A 367 -27.57 79.34 12.26
C SER A 367 -26.90 80.71 12.39
N SER A 368 -27.40 81.77 11.77
CA SER A 368 -26.93 83.14 12.05
C SER A 368 -28.09 84.12 12.26
N PRO A 369 -28.16 84.81 13.41
CA PRO A 369 -28.71 86.16 13.41
C PRO A 369 -27.65 87.04 12.73
N GLY A 370 -27.96 87.52 11.52
CA GLY A 370 -27.13 88.53 10.86
C GLY A 370 -27.03 89.79 11.74
N PRO A 371 -25.90 90.51 11.73
CA PRO A 371 -25.75 91.72 12.52
C PRO A 371 -26.76 92.78 12.06
N SER A 372 -27.50 93.35 13.02
CA SER A 372 -28.42 94.47 12.80
C SER A 372 -27.69 95.65 12.14
N PRO A 373 -28.23 96.26 11.07
CA PRO A 373 -27.63 97.45 10.49
C PRO A 373 -27.91 98.66 11.39
N THR A 374 -26.86 99.31 11.89
CA THR A 374 -26.93 100.61 12.54
C THR A 374 -27.33 101.68 11.52
N PRO A 375 -28.39 102.47 11.75
CA PRO A 375 -28.78 103.52 10.81
C PRO A 375 -27.96 104.79 11.03
N GLY A 376 -27.37 105.28 9.94
CA GLY A 376 -27.10 106.69 9.58
C GLY A 376 -26.67 107.68 10.66
N GLN A 377 -25.44 108.18 10.53
CA GLN A 377 -25.18 109.61 10.72
C GLN A 377 -24.46 110.14 9.48
N GLU A 378 -25.25 110.76 8.61
CA GLU A 378 -24.78 111.63 7.55
C GLU A 378 -24.11 112.87 8.16
N GLY A 379 -23.05 113.33 7.50
CA GLY A 379 -22.24 114.45 7.96
C GLY A 379 -22.95 115.81 7.94
N SER A 380 -22.34 116.77 8.62
CA SER A 380 -22.42 118.16 8.21
C SER A 380 -21.14 118.90 8.61
N SER A 381 -20.53 119.53 7.61
CA SER A 381 -19.29 120.30 7.65
C SER A 381 -19.36 121.55 8.55
N ARG A 382 -18.21 121.90 9.16
CA ARG A 382 -17.57 123.22 9.03
C ARG A 382 -16.12 123.20 9.48
#